data_AF-A0A143XB80-F1
#
_entry.id   AF-A0A143XB80-F1
#
_cell.length_a   1.000
_cell.length_b   1.000
_cell.length_c   1.000
_cell.angle_alpha   90.00
_cell.angle_beta   90.00
_cell.angle_gamma   90.00
#
_symmetry.space_group_name_H-M   'P 1'
#
loop_
_entity.id
_entity.type
_entity.pdbx_description
1 polymer ?
#
loop_
_entity_poly.entity_id
_entity_poly.type
_entity_poly.pdbx_seq_one_letter_code
_entity_poly.pdbx_strand_id
1 'polypeptide(L)'
;MAFARNRPGVYLETNVRTVFLHELFPDRDKVADRELAPLVAATCPEDDARAWYYALLDYGAHLKSVVANPSRRSAHHARQSAFEGSRRQKRAEIVRVVLAEPGIGRDELARRLDAFERAAGRDGVDGAAFDSIVDDLIAEGFFREEGAGLRA
;
A
#
# COMPACT_ATOMS: atom_id res chain seq x y z
N MET A 1 -0.22 -16.42 -9.47
CA MET A 1 -0.62 -17.74 -10.04
C MET A 1 -2.09 -18.04 -9.74
N ALA A 2 -2.53 -17.97 -8.48
CA ALA A 2 -3.93 -18.17 -8.10
C ALA A 2 -4.93 -17.28 -8.85
N PHE A 3 -4.79 -15.96 -8.83
CA PHE A 3 -5.78 -15.09 -9.50
C PHE A 3 -5.74 -15.19 -11.03
N ALA A 4 -4.59 -14.96 -11.66
CA ALA A 4 -4.51 -14.92 -13.12
C ALA A 4 -4.72 -16.28 -13.80
N ARG A 5 -4.31 -17.40 -13.16
CA ARG A 5 -4.30 -18.74 -13.78
C ARG A 5 -5.14 -19.79 -13.06
N ASN A 6 -5.83 -19.41 -11.98
CA ASN A 6 -6.60 -20.32 -11.12
C ASN A 6 -5.80 -21.56 -10.68
N ARG A 7 -4.55 -21.35 -10.25
CA ARG A 7 -3.67 -22.43 -9.78
C ARG A 7 -3.31 -22.26 -8.31
N PRO A 8 -3.19 -23.34 -7.54
CA PRO A 8 -2.73 -23.30 -6.16
C PRO A 8 -1.38 -22.60 -6.03
N GLY A 9 -1.19 -21.89 -4.93
CA GLY A 9 0.08 -21.24 -4.62
C GLY A 9 -0.10 -20.28 -3.45
N VAL A 10 0.95 -20.09 -2.67
CA VAL A 10 0.88 -19.28 -1.45
C VAL A 10 0.70 -17.81 -1.78
N TYR A 11 -0.51 -17.30 -1.53
CA TYR A 11 -0.82 -15.88 -1.49
C TYR A 11 -1.16 -15.48 -0.06
N LEU A 12 -0.21 -14.83 0.60
CA LEU A 12 -0.30 -14.43 2.01
C LEU A 12 -0.29 -12.90 2.11
N GLU A 13 -1.41 -12.26 1.79
CA GLU A 13 -1.60 -10.83 2.05
C GLU A 13 -2.26 -10.60 3.43
N THR A 14 -2.54 -9.35 3.77
CA THR A 14 -3.01 -8.93 5.10
C THR A 14 -4.36 -9.54 5.52
N ASN A 15 -5.37 -9.65 4.66
CA ASN A 15 -6.68 -10.25 4.99
C ASN A 15 -6.58 -11.77 5.19
N VAL A 16 -5.84 -12.48 4.32
CA VAL A 16 -5.52 -13.90 4.46
C VAL A 16 -4.76 -14.12 5.77
N ARG A 17 -3.75 -13.30 6.10
CA ARG A 17 -3.10 -13.35 7.42
C ARG A 17 -4.11 -13.17 8.54
N THR A 18 -5.02 -12.19 8.42
CA THR A 18 -6.06 -11.95 9.44
C THR A 18 -6.90 -13.19 9.69
N VAL A 19 -7.37 -13.90 8.65
CA VAL A 19 -8.15 -15.13 8.83
C VAL A 19 -7.35 -16.18 9.59
N PHE A 20 -6.14 -16.52 9.12
CA PHE A 20 -5.34 -17.58 9.75
C PHE A 20 -4.93 -17.21 11.19
N LEU A 21 -4.58 -15.96 11.45
CA LEU A 21 -4.28 -15.49 12.81
C LEU A 21 -5.50 -15.56 13.71
N HIS A 22 -6.67 -15.14 13.22
CA HIS A 22 -7.90 -15.16 14.01
C HIS A 22 -8.33 -16.58 14.36
N GLU A 23 -8.40 -17.47 13.36
CA GLU A 23 -8.94 -18.82 13.52
C GLU A 23 -7.96 -19.78 14.18
N LEU A 24 -6.67 -19.71 13.85
CA LEU A 24 -5.69 -20.74 14.24
C LEU A 24 -4.71 -20.27 15.32
N PHE A 25 -4.61 -18.96 15.54
CA PHE A 25 -3.69 -18.36 16.51
C PHE A 25 -4.38 -17.33 17.42
N PRO A 26 -5.56 -17.63 18.03
CA PRO A 26 -6.35 -16.67 18.78
C PRO A 26 -5.66 -16.10 20.02
N ASP A 27 -4.62 -16.75 20.55
CA ASP A 27 -3.91 -16.31 21.76
C ASP A 27 -2.41 -16.03 21.53
N ARG A 28 -1.96 -15.95 20.27
CA ARG A 28 -0.53 -15.75 19.94
C ARG A 28 -0.28 -14.43 19.23
N ASP A 29 0.74 -13.72 19.72
CA ASP A 29 1.28 -12.51 19.10
C ASP A 29 2.58 -12.79 18.34
N LYS A 30 2.90 -11.89 17.40
CA LYS A 30 4.13 -11.91 16.57
C LYS A 30 4.33 -13.24 15.82
N VAL A 31 3.25 -13.82 15.31
CA VAL A 31 3.31 -15.02 14.45
C VAL A 31 3.96 -14.64 13.13
N ALA A 32 5.01 -15.37 12.74
CA ALA A 32 5.78 -15.08 11.54
C ALA A 32 5.14 -15.70 10.28
N ASP A 33 5.38 -15.12 9.11
CA ASP A 33 4.83 -15.63 7.84
C ASP A 33 5.29 -17.07 7.55
N ARG A 34 6.47 -17.49 8.05
CA ARG A 34 6.95 -18.88 7.96
C ARG A 34 6.06 -19.90 8.68
N GLU A 35 5.24 -19.46 9.64
CA GLU A 35 4.27 -20.31 10.34
C GLU A 35 2.93 -20.34 9.60
N LEU A 36 2.57 -19.25 8.91
CA LEU A 36 1.31 -19.13 8.18
C LEU A 36 1.38 -19.77 6.78
N ALA A 37 2.49 -19.56 6.06
CA ALA A 37 2.65 -20.01 4.69
C ALA A 37 2.46 -21.53 4.50
N PRO A 38 2.98 -22.42 5.37
CA PRO A 38 2.71 -23.86 5.27
C PRO A 38 1.23 -24.20 5.45
N LEU A 39 0.52 -23.50 6.34
CA LEU A 39 -0.91 -23.72 6.58
C LEU A 39 -1.74 -23.28 5.38
N VAL A 40 -1.42 -22.13 4.79
CA VAL A 40 -2.06 -21.66 3.55
C VAL A 40 -1.81 -22.64 2.41
N ALA A 41 -0.57 -23.13 2.25
CA ALA A 41 -0.24 -24.11 1.22
C ALA A 41 -1.02 -25.42 1.40
N ALA A 42 -1.15 -25.91 2.63
CA ALA A 42 -1.85 -27.15 2.94
C ALA A 42 -3.38 -27.07 2.82
N THR A 43 -3.95 -25.86 2.87
CA THR A 43 -5.41 -25.64 2.86
C THR A 43 -5.92 -25.03 1.55
N CYS A 44 -5.03 -24.50 0.71
CA CYS A 44 -5.38 -23.99 -0.61
C CYS A 44 -5.83 -25.17 -1.48
N PRO A 45 -7.06 -25.16 -2.02
CA PRO A 45 -7.57 -26.28 -2.80
C PRO A 45 -6.85 -26.39 -4.14
N GLU A 46 -6.71 -27.63 -4.64
CA GLU A 46 -6.08 -27.91 -5.94
C GLU A 46 -6.88 -27.27 -7.10
N ASP A 47 -8.20 -27.32 -6.98
CA ASP A 47 -9.16 -26.70 -7.88
C ASP A 47 -9.78 -25.45 -7.26
N ASP A 48 -10.05 -24.45 -8.09
CA ASP A 48 -10.72 -23.20 -7.70
C ASP A 48 -10.03 -22.39 -6.58
N ALA A 49 -8.69 -22.42 -6.58
CA ALA A 49 -7.86 -21.60 -5.69
C ALA A 49 -8.25 -20.10 -5.72
N ARG A 50 -8.75 -19.60 -6.86
CA ARG A 50 -9.20 -18.21 -6.99
C ARG A 50 -10.42 -17.92 -6.12
N ALA A 51 -11.49 -18.72 -6.19
CA ALA A 51 -12.68 -18.49 -5.38
C ALA A 51 -12.36 -18.63 -3.89
N TRP A 52 -11.52 -19.61 -3.53
CA TRP A 52 -11.05 -19.78 -2.17
C TRP A 52 -10.32 -18.52 -1.64
N TYR A 53 -9.41 -17.96 -2.43
CA TYR A 53 -8.75 -16.71 -2.05
C TYR A 53 -9.70 -15.52 -1.97
N TYR A 54 -10.69 -15.40 -2.86
CA TYR A 54 -11.70 -14.35 -2.73
C TYR A 54 -12.51 -14.47 -1.44
N ALA A 55 -12.94 -15.67 -1.08
CA ALA A 55 -13.64 -15.91 0.18
C ALA A 55 -12.79 -15.50 1.40
N LEU A 56 -11.48 -15.83 1.40
CA LEU A 56 -10.57 -15.41 2.48
C LEU A 56 -10.34 -13.90 2.51
N LEU A 57 -10.30 -13.24 1.35
CA LEU A 57 -10.15 -11.79 1.26
C LEU A 57 -11.37 -11.08 1.87
N ASP A 58 -12.57 -11.52 1.52
CA ASP A 58 -13.84 -10.98 2.02
C ASP A 58 -13.99 -11.26 3.51
N TYR A 59 -13.70 -12.49 3.93
CA TYR A 59 -13.78 -12.88 5.33
C TYR A 59 -12.77 -12.12 6.19
N GLY A 60 -11.52 -11.99 5.73
CA GLY A 60 -10.50 -11.23 6.45
C GLY A 60 -10.82 -9.73 6.54
N ALA A 61 -11.48 -9.15 5.52
CA ALA A 61 -11.99 -7.79 5.59
C ALA A 61 -13.14 -7.67 6.62
N HIS A 62 -14.08 -8.61 6.61
CA HIS A 62 -15.16 -8.66 7.58
C HIS A 62 -14.62 -8.77 9.01
N LEU A 63 -13.68 -9.68 9.28
CA LEU A 63 -13.06 -9.85 10.60
C LEU A 63 -12.42 -8.56 11.13
N LYS A 64 -11.79 -7.75 10.27
CA LYS A 64 -11.22 -6.45 10.68
C LYS A 64 -12.29 -5.42 11.08
N SER A 65 -13.52 -5.58 10.62
CA SER A 65 -14.65 -4.71 10.97
C SER A 65 -15.33 -5.10 12.28
N VAL A 66 -15.28 -6.39 12.67
CA VAL A 66 -16.00 -6.92 13.84
C VAL A 66 -15.08 -7.28 15.03
N VAL A 67 -13.78 -7.50 14.79
CA VAL A 67 -12.80 -7.83 15.84
C VAL A 67 -11.72 -6.76 15.91
N ALA A 68 -11.29 -6.42 17.12
CA ALA A 68 -10.13 -5.56 17.34
C ALA A 68 -8.90 -6.13 16.60
N ASN A 69 -8.40 -5.34 15.65
CA ASN A 69 -7.54 -5.73 14.53
C ASN A 69 -6.55 -6.91 14.79
N PRO A 70 -6.88 -8.14 14.33
CA PRO A 70 -6.01 -9.32 14.47
C PRO A 70 -4.68 -9.21 13.73
N SER A 71 -4.55 -8.31 12.73
CA SER A 71 -3.30 -8.15 11.98
C SER A 71 -2.14 -7.66 12.83
N ARG A 72 -2.41 -7.03 13.99
CA ARG A 72 -1.38 -6.61 14.97
C ARG A 72 -0.52 -7.76 15.49
N ARG A 73 -1.02 -8.98 15.37
CA ARG A 73 -0.36 -10.21 15.81
C ARG A 73 0.56 -10.81 14.77
N SER A 74 0.57 -10.29 13.54
CA SER A 74 1.61 -10.66 12.58
C SER A 74 2.94 -10.04 12.98
N ALA A 75 4.02 -10.81 12.92
CA ALA A 75 5.38 -10.31 13.14
C ALA A 75 5.77 -9.20 12.13
N HIS A 76 5.19 -9.24 10.93
CA HIS A 76 5.44 -8.26 9.86
C HIS A 76 4.50 -7.06 9.91
N HIS A 77 3.68 -6.93 10.96
CA HIS A 77 2.79 -5.79 11.12
C HIS A 77 3.59 -4.51 11.42
N ALA A 78 4.02 -3.83 10.37
CA ALA A 78 4.46 -2.46 10.46
C ALA A 78 3.23 -1.56 10.56
N ARG A 79 3.09 -0.82 11.67
CA ARG A 79 2.08 0.24 11.74
C ARG A 79 2.42 1.26 10.66
N GLN A 80 1.58 1.34 9.64
CA GLN A 80 1.71 2.37 8.63
C GLN A 80 1.67 3.74 9.32
N SER A 81 2.63 4.61 9.01
CA SER A 81 2.66 5.96 9.54
C SER A 81 1.38 6.72 9.17
N ALA A 82 1.04 7.75 9.95
CA ALA A 82 -0.06 8.64 9.63
C ALA A 82 0.06 9.10 8.18
N PHE A 83 -1.07 9.14 7.47
CA PHE A 83 -1.06 9.56 6.07
C PHE A 83 -0.74 11.06 5.96
N GLU A 84 -1.31 11.88 6.84
CA GLU A 84 -1.05 13.31 6.94
C GLU A 84 0.43 13.62 7.17
N GLY A 85 0.97 14.54 6.38
CA GLY A 85 2.37 14.93 6.33
C GLY A 85 3.31 13.87 5.74
N SER A 86 2.83 12.68 5.37
CA SER A 86 3.71 11.61 4.91
C SER A 86 4.18 11.81 3.47
N ARG A 87 5.27 11.11 3.11
CA ARG A 87 5.75 11.01 1.72
C ARG A 87 4.67 10.50 0.77
N ARG A 88 3.77 9.62 1.23
CA ARG A 88 2.67 9.07 0.42
C ARG A 88 1.62 10.12 0.10
N GLN A 89 1.30 11.01 1.05
CA GLN A 89 0.40 12.14 0.79
C GLN A 89 1.03 13.13 -0.18
N LYS A 90 2.29 13.50 0.05
CA LYS A 90 3.04 14.41 -0.85
C LYS A 90 3.12 13.88 -2.28
N ARG A 91 3.37 12.58 -2.45
CA ARG A 91 3.31 11.88 -3.74
C ARG A 91 1.95 11.99 -4.41
N ALA A 92 0.88 11.66 -3.68
CA ALA A 92 -0.48 11.72 -4.21
C ALA A 92 -0.85 13.14 -4.65
N GLU A 93 -0.43 14.15 -3.88
CA GLU A 93 -0.64 15.55 -4.22
C GLU A 93 0.14 15.96 -5.47
N ILE A 94 1.42 15.58 -5.60
CA ILE A 94 2.21 15.81 -6.82
C ILE A 94 1.51 15.20 -8.04
N VAL A 95 1.08 13.94 -7.96
CA VAL A 95 0.34 13.27 -9.04
C VAL A 95 -0.93 14.03 -9.40
N ARG A 96 -1.69 14.47 -8.40
CA ARG A 96 -2.91 15.25 -8.62
C ARG A 96 -2.63 16.55 -9.36
N VAL A 97 -1.57 17.28 -8.97
CA VAL A 97 -1.20 18.55 -9.61
C VAL A 97 -0.72 18.34 -11.04
N VAL A 98 0.17 17.37 -11.30
CA VAL A 98 0.68 17.09 -12.65
C VAL A 98 -0.43 16.62 -13.59
N LEU A 99 -1.38 15.81 -13.09
CA LEU A 99 -2.55 15.40 -13.88
C LEU A 99 -3.49 16.57 -14.22
N ALA A 100 -3.62 17.54 -13.30
CA ALA A 100 -4.46 18.72 -13.51
C ALA A 100 -3.79 19.75 -14.44
N GLU A 101 -2.46 19.82 -14.43
CA GLU A 101 -1.67 20.74 -15.26
C GLU A 101 -0.47 20.02 -15.91
N PRO A 102 -0.69 19.28 -17.00
CA PRO A 102 0.38 18.61 -17.72
C PRO A 102 1.40 19.61 -18.28
N GLY A 103 2.66 19.40 -17.98
CA GLY A 103 3.76 20.29 -18.35
C GLY A 103 4.15 21.30 -17.27
N ILE A 104 3.58 21.20 -16.07
CA ILE A 104 4.01 22.01 -14.91
C ILE A 104 5.51 21.79 -14.63
N GLY A 105 6.25 22.90 -14.44
CA GLY A 105 7.67 22.86 -14.10
C GLY A 105 7.92 22.51 -12.63
N ARG A 106 9.09 21.94 -12.34
CA ARG A 106 9.49 21.50 -10.99
C ARG A 106 9.34 22.61 -9.93
N ASP A 107 9.78 23.83 -10.23
CA ASP A 107 9.70 24.96 -9.29
C ASP A 107 8.25 25.34 -8.91
N GLU A 108 7.35 25.34 -9.90
CA GLU A 108 5.94 25.65 -9.67
C GLU A 108 5.23 24.51 -8.94
N LEU A 109 5.58 23.25 -9.28
CA LEU A 109 5.09 22.08 -8.58
C LEU A 109 5.53 22.07 -7.11
N ALA A 110 6.79 22.43 -6.82
CA ALA A 110 7.31 22.56 -5.46
C ALA A 110 6.54 23.64 -4.67
N ARG A 111 6.30 24.82 -5.28
CA ARG A 111 5.49 25.88 -4.64
C ARG A 111 4.07 25.43 -4.31
N ARG A 112 3.43 24.64 -5.18
CA ARG A 112 2.08 24.13 -4.93
C ARG A 112 2.06 23.09 -3.82
N LEU A 113 3.06 22.21 -3.77
CA LEU A 113 3.18 21.24 -2.68
C LEU A 113 3.43 21.95 -1.34
N ASP A 114 4.25 23.01 -1.33
CA ASP A 114 4.45 23.86 -0.16
C ASP A 114 3.16 24.53 0.30
N ALA A 115 2.39 25.09 -0.63
CA ALA A 115 1.09 25.69 -0.32
C ALA A 115 0.11 24.67 0.25
N PHE A 116 0.10 23.44 -0.28
CA PHE A 116 -0.71 22.34 0.23
C PHE A 116 -0.34 21.97 1.68
N GLU A 117 0.95 21.82 2.00
CA GLU A 117 1.39 21.48 3.36
C GLU A 117 1.11 22.64 4.34
N ARG A 118 1.36 23.88 3.94
CA ARG A 118 1.10 25.08 4.76
C ARG A 118 -0.39 25.28 5.03
N ALA A 119 -1.25 25.02 4.05
CA ALA A 119 -2.71 25.07 4.23
C ALA A 119 -3.20 24.04 5.26
N ALA A 120 -2.47 22.94 5.43
CA ALA A 120 -2.71 21.93 6.45
C ALA A 120 -1.96 22.20 7.78
N GLY A 121 -1.37 23.39 7.95
CA GLY A 121 -0.68 23.81 9.17
C GLY A 121 0.71 23.19 9.35
N ARG A 122 1.33 22.69 8.28
CA ARG A 122 2.68 22.09 8.29
C ARG A 122 3.70 23.01 7.63
N ASP A 123 4.98 22.74 7.89
CA ASP A 123 6.07 23.42 7.19
C ASP A 123 6.12 23.03 5.70
N GLY A 124 6.82 23.86 4.91
CA GLY A 124 7.13 23.54 3.52
C GLY A 124 7.98 22.27 3.39
N VAL A 125 8.05 21.75 2.18
CA VAL A 125 8.81 20.55 1.84
C VAL A 125 10.24 20.94 1.49
N ASP A 126 11.20 20.32 2.17
CA ASP A 126 12.61 20.46 1.83
C ASP A 126 12.88 20.09 0.35
N GLY A 127 13.75 20.85 -0.31
CA GLY A 127 14.02 20.68 -1.75
C GLY A 127 14.54 19.29 -2.11
N ALA A 128 15.45 18.72 -1.31
CA ALA A 128 15.95 17.37 -1.56
C ALA A 128 14.87 16.31 -1.34
N ALA A 129 13.98 16.52 -0.36
CA ALA A 129 12.82 15.65 -0.16
C ALA A 129 11.83 15.72 -1.33
N PHE A 130 11.59 16.92 -1.88
CA PHE A 130 10.76 17.13 -3.07
C PHE A 130 11.35 16.43 -4.30
N ASP A 131 12.63 16.69 -4.62
CA ASP A 131 13.30 16.12 -5.78
C ASP A 131 13.30 14.60 -5.72
N SER A 132 13.64 14.04 -4.55
CA SER A 132 13.59 12.60 -4.32
C SER A 132 12.20 12.02 -4.58
N ILE A 133 11.11 12.72 -4.25
CA ILE A 133 9.74 12.24 -4.53
C ILE A 133 9.45 12.24 -6.03
N VAL A 134 9.79 13.33 -6.72
CA VAL A 134 9.57 13.48 -8.15
C VAL A 134 10.36 12.43 -8.94
N ASP A 135 11.62 12.22 -8.57
CA ASP A 135 12.50 11.26 -9.23
C ASP A 135 12.00 9.82 -9.05
N ASP A 136 11.49 9.46 -7.86
CA ASP A 136 10.83 8.16 -7.66
C ASP A 136 9.61 8.00 -8.59
N LEU A 137 8.77 9.05 -8.71
CA LEU A 137 7.57 9.00 -9.56
C LEU A 137 7.93 8.87 -11.05
N ILE A 138 9.03 9.50 -11.50
CA ILE A 138 9.55 9.33 -12.86
C ILE A 138 10.08 7.90 -13.05
N ALA A 139 10.89 7.40 -12.13
CA ALA A 139 11.47 6.05 -12.20
C ALA A 139 10.40 4.95 -12.20
N GLU A 140 9.30 5.17 -11.49
CA GLU A 140 8.13 4.29 -11.47
C GLU A 140 7.24 4.42 -12.73
N GLY A 141 7.52 5.39 -13.60
CA GLY A 141 6.79 5.61 -14.85
C GLY A 141 5.45 6.35 -14.68
N PHE A 142 5.23 7.02 -13.55
CA PHE A 142 4.06 7.88 -13.37
C PHE A 142 4.14 9.17 -14.20
N PHE A 143 5.35 9.69 -14.42
CA PHE A 143 5.57 10.89 -15.25
C PHE A 143 6.76 10.73 -16.19
N ARG A 144 6.84 11.64 -17.15
CA ARG A 144 7.99 11.89 -18.02
C ARG A 144 8.34 13.37 -17.98
N GLU A 145 9.63 13.67 -18.11
CA GLU A 145 10.12 15.03 -18.34
C GLU A 145 10.04 15.37 -19.83
N GLU A 146 9.28 16.40 -20.16
CA GLU A 146 9.21 16.98 -21.50
C GLU A 146 9.64 18.44 -21.45
N GLY A 147 10.84 18.73 -21.95
CA GLY A 147 11.44 20.05 -21.84
C GLY A 147 11.69 20.41 -20.38
N ALA A 148 11.02 21.46 -19.88
CA ALA A 148 11.11 21.91 -18.49
C ALA A 148 9.92 21.43 -17.61
N GLY A 149 9.00 20.63 -18.16
CA GLY A 149 7.74 20.27 -17.51
C GLY A 149 7.55 18.78 -17.28
N LEU A 150 6.69 18.43 -16.32
CA LEU A 150 6.31 17.05 -16.00
C LEU A 150 4.95 16.71 -16.60
N ARG A 151 4.82 15.53 -17.23
CA ARG A 151 3.56 15.01 -17.79
C ARG A 151 3.35 13.56 -17.38
N ALA A 152 2.10 13.19 -17.08
CA ALA A 152 1.69 11.81 -16.82
C ALA A 152 1.52 11.00 -18.10
#